data_AF-A0A679GF32-F1
#
_entry.id   AF-A0A679GF32-F1
#
_cell.length_a   1.000
_cell.length_b   1.000
_cell.length_c   1.000
_cell.angle_alpha   90.00
_cell.angle_beta   90.00
_cell.angle_gamma   90.00
#
_symmetry.space_group_name_H-M   'P 1'
#
loop_
_entity.id
_entity.type
_entity.pdbx_description
1 polymer ?
#
loop_
_entity_poly.entity_id
_entity_poly.type
_entity_poly.pdbx_seq_one_letter_code
_entity_poly.pdbx_strand_id
1 'polypeptide(L)'
;MKACEGIVKLHFVRPEVTAASRAAADNFNHLSAVDVSHFLLMATRAEGKVLEPFRAQVKVHEQALRELKEIRIERIIKNYAQLLALVDALRLVVPLTDRQHATAQRELVAMNLVRQSTVNADPAEVAEFWEVYEYLQSLSEDPVVDHSMIAINLNEFAERAAEHKQKLADIGTLRNLLPNSRSRKLIEKNRAVDSAVRDAFNRRNLMSGRGPTVKCWMFQNPDVKRGNA
;
A
#
# COMPACT_ATOMS: atom_id res chain seq x y z
N MET A 1 7.37 -6.94 -5.12
CA MET A 1 6.05 -7.23 -4.51
C MET A 1 4.92 -7.05 -5.54
N LYS A 2 4.72 -8.00 -6.48
CA LYS A 2 3.66 -7.95 -7.52
C LYS A 2 2.39 -8.76 -7.16
N ALA A 3 2.36 -9.38 -5.98
CA ALA A 3 1.37 -10.41 -5.64
C ALA A 3 0.00 -9.87 -5.18
N CYS A 4 -0.09 -8.63 -4.68
CA CYS A 4 -1.32 -8.20 -4.01
C CYS A 4 -2.28 -7.36 -4.89
N GLU A 5 -1.92 -7.00 -6.12
CA GLU A 5 -2.72 -6.07 -6.95
C GLU A 5 -4.07 -6.65 -7.42
N GLY A 6 -4.20 -7.98 -7.47
CA GLY A 6 -5.45 -8.67 -7.83
C GLY A 6 -6.27 -9.18 -6.64
N ILE A 7 -5.87 -8.88 -5.41
CA ILE A 7 -6.54 -9.38 -4.20
C ILE A 7 -7.44 -8.27 -3.64
N VAL A 8 -8.70 -8.62 -3.36
CA VAL A 8 -9.66 -7.77 -2.64
C VAL A 8 -9.74 -8.26 -1.19
N LYS A 9 -9.32 -7.42 -0.25
CA LYS A 9 -9.37 -7.74 1.19
C LYS A 9 -10.65 -7.21 1.79
N LEU A 10 -11.48 -8.11 2.33
CA LEU A 10 -12.67 -7.74 3.10
C LEU A 10 -12.30 -7.71 4.58
N HIS A 11 -12.47 -6.55 5.20
CA HIS A 11 -12.27 -6.38 6.64
C HIS A 11 -13.62 -6.47 7.33
N PHE A 12 -13.82 -7.54 8.09
CA PHE A 12 -15.00 -7.70 8.93
C PHE A 12 -14.63 -7.29 10.36
N VAL A 13 -15.29 -6.27 10.88
CA VAL A 13 -15.21 -5.93 12.30
C VAL A 13 -15.95 -7.01 13.08
N ARG A 14 -15.44 -7.40 14.25
CA ARG A 14 -16.15 -8.32 15.15
C ARG A 14 -17.44 -7.62 15.59
N PRO A 15 -18.63 -8.08 15.16
CA PRO A 15 -19.87 -7.41 15.53
C PRO A 15 -20.16 -7.64 17.02
N GLU A 16 -20.91 -6.71 17.62
CA GLU A 16 -21.56 -6.97 18.90
C GLU A 16 -22.51 -8.16 18.73
N VAL A 17 -22.33 -9.20 19.54
CA VAL A 17 -23.12 -10.43 19.45
C VAL A 17 -24.47 -10.19 20.11
N THR A 18 -25.49 -10.00 19.28
CA THR A 18 -26.89 -9.92 19.69
C THR A 18 -27.56 -11.30 19.65
N ALA A 19 -28.72 -11.44 20.29
CA ALA A 19 -29.54 -12.66 20.18
C ALA A 19 -29.89 -12.99 18.72
N ALA A 20 -30.20 -11.95 17.91
CA ALA A 20 -30.49 -12.10 16.49
C ALA A 20 -29.27 -12.56 15.68
N SER A 21 -28.08 -12.00 15.93
CA SER A 21 -26.86 -12.45 15.23
C SER A 21 -26.46 -13.87 15.60
N ARG A 22 -26.72 -14.29 16.85
CA ARG A 22 -26.46 -15.66 17.30
C ARG A 22 -27.40 -16.65 16.62
N ALA A 23 -28.70 -16.36 16.62
CA ALA A 23 -29.69 -17.16 15.91
C ALA A 23 -29.38 -17.27 14.40
N ALA A 24 -28.93 -16.18 13.77
CA ALA A 24 -28.50 -16.20 12.38
C ALA A 24 -27.26 -17.08 12.16
N ALA A 25 -26.25 -17.00 13.04
CA ALA A 25 -25.06 -17.84 12.98
C ALA A 25 -25.39 -19.32 13.19
N ASP A 26 -26.27 -19.64 14.14
CA ASP A 26 -26.75 -21.00 14.37
C ASP A 26 -27.49 -21.52 13.14
N ASN A 27 -28.36 -20.70 12.53
CA ASN A 27 -29.03 -21.03 11.27
C ASN A 27 -28.02 -21.32 10.15
N PHE A 28 -26.96 -20.50 10.00
CA PHE A 28 -25.89 -20.77 9.03
C PHE A 28 -25.16 -22.09 9.29
N ASN A 29 -24.91 -22.45 10.55
CA ASN A 29 -24.26 -23.72 10.91
C ASN A 29 -25.14 -24.94 10.61
N HIS A 30 -26.47 -24.76 10.58
CA HIS A 30 -27.43 -25.81 10.24
C HIS A 30 -27.65 -25.98 8.73
N LEU A 31 -27.27 -25.01 7.90
CA LEU A 31 -27.40 -25.13 6.45
C LEU A 31 -26.45 -26.21 5.91
N SER A 32 -27.02 -27.19 5.20
CA SER A 32 -26.26 -28.23 4.51
C SER A 32 -25.92 -27.81 3.08
N ALA A 33 -25.02 -28.57 2.43
CA ALA A 33 -24.69 -28.36 1.02
C ALA A 33 -25.93 -28.44 0.10
N VAL A 34 -26.93 -29.25 0.47
CA VAL A 34 -28.17 -29.39 -0.29
C VAL A 34 -28.96 -28.09 -0.28
N ASP A 35 -29.02 -27.41 0.87
CA ASP A 35 -29.79 -26.17 1.06
C ASP A 35 -29.24 -24.99 0.25
N VAL A 36 -27.94 -25.02 -0.08
CA VAL A 36 -27.25 -23.95 -0.84
C VAL A 36 -26.89 -24.35 -2.28
N SER A 37 -27.07 -25.62 -2.65
CA SER A 37 -26.71 -26.16 -3.98
C SER A 37 -27.47 -25.52 -5.14
N HIS A 38 -28.66 -24.96 -4.88
CA HIS A 38 -29.54 -24.39 -5.88
C HIS A 38 -28.90 -23.21 -6.64
N PHE A 39 -28.04 -22.43 -5.97
CA PHE A 39 -27.40 -21.26 -6.59
C PHE A 39 -26.54 -21.67 -7.81
N LEU A 40 -25.74 -22.73 -7.69
CA LEU A 40 -24.87 -23.19 -8.79
C LEU A 40 -25.69 -23.63 -10.01
N LEU A 41 -26.80 -24.33 -9.80
CA LEU A 41 -27.71 -24.73 -10.87
C LEU A 41 -28.38 -23.52 -11.53
N MET A 42 -28.79 -22.53 -10.75
CA MET A 42 -29.38 -21.29 -11.28
C MET A 42 -28.36 -20.49 -12.08
N ALA A 43 -27.14 -20.31 -11.56
CA ALA A 43 -26.08 -19.56 -12.22
C ALA A 43 -25.63 -20.23 -13.53
N THR A 44 -25.46 -21.55 -13.55
CA THR A 44 -25.06 -22.30 -14.76
C THR A 44 -26.16 -22.30 -15.82
N ARG A 45 -27.43 -22.47 -15.45
CA ARG A 45 -28.56 -22.35 -16.40
C ARG A 45 -28.70 -20.94 -16.98
N ALA A 46 -28.28 -19.92 -16.25
CA ALA A 46 -28.31 -18.54 -16.69
C ALA A 46 -26.99 -18.07 -17.33
N GLU A 47 -26.03 -18.96 -17.59
CA GLU A 47 -24.66 -18.60 -18.01
C GLU A 47 -24.63 -17.58 -19.16
N GLY A 48 -25.33 -17.86 -20.28
CA GLY A 48 -25.36 -16.93 -21.41
C GLY A 48 -25.92 -15.55 -21.04
N LYS A 49 -27.00 -15.53 -20.25
CA LYS A 49 -27.65 -14.30 -19.77
C LYS A 49 -26.79 -13.53 -18.78
N VAL A 50 -25.85 -14.18 -18.09
CA VAL A 50 -24.92 -13.55 -17.13
C VAL A 50 -23.67 -13.05 -17.86
N LEU A 51 -23.08 -13.87 -18.74
CA LEU A 51 -21.81 -13.57 -19.40
C LEU A 51 -21.91 -12.42 -20.41
N GLU A 52 -23.05 -12.29 -21.11
CA GLU A 52 -23.28 -11.21 -22.06
C GLU A 52 -23.26 -9.81 -21.38
N PRO A 53 -24.11 -9.52 -20.38
CA PRO A 53 -24.07 -8.24 -19.68
C PRO A 53 -22.78 -8.07 -18.88
N PHE A 54 -22.21 -9.14 -18.32
CA PHE A 54 -20.90 -9.06 -17.66
C PHE A 54 -19.84 -8.47 -18.60
N ARG A 55 -19.67 -9.05 -19.81
CA ARG A 55 -18.66 -8.57 -20.77
C ARG A 55 -18.89 -7.13 -21.22
N ALA A 56 -20.15 -6.71 -21.34
CA ALA A 56 -20.51 -5.33 -21.66
C ALA A 56 -20.17 -4.39 -20.48
N GLN A 57 -20.61 -4.74 -19.28
CA GLN A 57 -20.46 -3.90 -18.08
C GLN A 57 -19.02 -3.79 -17.61
N VAL A 58 -18.17 -4.81 -17.81
CA VAL A 58 -16.73 -4.68 -17.51
C VAL A 58 -16.12 -3.47 -18.21
N LYS A 59 -16.46 -3.24 -19.49
CA LYS A 59 -15.93 -2.09 -20.25
C LYS A 59 -16.42 -0.76 -19.71
N VAL A 60 -17.69 -0.70 -19.30
CA VAL A 60 -18.30 0.51 -18.71
C VAL A 60 -17.64 0.84 -17.38
N HIS A 61 -17.50 -0.14 -16.49
CA HIS A 61 -16.86 0.06 -15.19
C HIS A 61 -15.37 0.35 -15.30
N GLU A 62 -14.65 -0.27 -16.24
CA GLU A 62 -13.25 0.09 -16.50
C GLU A 62 -13.11 1.56 -16.88
N GLN A 63 -13.97 2.06 -17.78
CA GLN A 63 -13.95 3.46 -18.19
C GLN A 63 -14.26 4.40 -17.02
N ALA A 64 -15.33 4.11 -16.27
CA ALA A 64 -15.71 4.90 -15.10
C ALA A 64 -14.60 4.94 -14.03
N LEU A 65 -13.92 3.82 -13.78
CA LEU A 65 -12.80 3.76 -12.84
C LEU A 65 -11.55 4.49 -13.34
N ARG A 66 -11.30 4.54 -14.66
CA ARG A 66 -10.20 5.33 -15.26
C ARG A 66 -10.42 6.83 -15.17
N GLU A 67 -11.67 7.28 -15.12
CA GLU A 67 -12.02 8.70 -14.97
C GLU A 67 -11.72 9.23 -13.56
N LEU A 68 -11.60 8.34 -12.56
CA LEU A 68 -11.18 8.68 -11.20
C LEU A 68 -9.66 8.92 -11.16
N LYS A 69 -9.25 10.18 -10.96
CA LYS A 69 -7.83 10.61 -10.97
C LYS A 69 -6.98 9.95 -9.88
N GLU A 70 -7.63 9.46 -8.84
CA GLU A 70 -7.06 8.77 -7.70
C GLU A 70 -6.59 7.36 -8.07
N ILE A 71 -7.24 6.70 -9.04
CA ILE A 71 -6.98 5.31 -9.43
C ILE A 71 -6.11 5.29 -10.69
N ARG A 72 -4.90 4.73 -10.55
CA ARG A 72 -3.86 4.80 -11.59
C ARG A 72 -3.29 3.45 -11.97
N ILE A 73 -3.44 2.44 -11.11
CA ILE A 73 -2.88 1.11 -11.35
C ILE A 73 -3.89 0.31 -12.17
N GLU A 74 -3.57 0.10 -13.45
CA GLU A 74 -4.44 -0.57 -14.43
C GLU A 74 -4.91 -1.96 -13.96
N ARG A 75 -4.05 -2.72 -13.26
CA ARG A 75 -4.43 -4.04 -12.74
C ARG A 75 -5.50 -3.97 -11.65
N ILE A 76 -5.49 -2.92 -10.82
CA ILE A 76 -6.52 -2.69 -9.80
C ILE A 76 -7.82 -2.31 -10.51
N ILE A 77 -7.76 -1.41 -11.48
CA ILE A 77 -8.91 -0.99 -12.30
C ILE A 77 -9.62 -2.21 -12.90
N LYS A 78 -8.89 -3.05 -13.63
CA LYS A 78 -9.45 -4.25 -14.27
C LYS A 78 -10.09 -5.21 -13.27
N ASN A 79 -9.46 -5.43 -12.12
CA ASN A 79 -9.97 -6.34 -11.10
C ASN A 79 -11.31 -5.84 -10.51
N TYR A 80 -11.36 -4.57 -10.12
CA TYR A 80 -12.59 -4.00 -9.55
C TYR A 80 -13.70 -3.80 -10.58
N ALA A 81 -13.36 -3.51 -11.84
CA ALA A 81 -14.34 -3.48 -12.92
C ALA A 81 -15.02 -4.84 -13.15
N GLN A 82 -14.25 -5.93 -13.07
CA GLN A 82 -14.80 -7.29 -13.12
C GLN A 82 -15.74 -7.58 -11.95
N LEU A 83 -15.38 -7.18 -10.73
CA LEU A 83 -16.24 -7.36 -9.56
C LEU A 83 -17.54 -6.54 -9.66
N LEU A 84 -17.46 -5.29 -10.09
CA LEU A 84 -18.64 -4.43 -10.31
C LEU A 84 -19.57 -5.03 -11.36
N ALA A 85 -19.02 -5.49 -12.49
CA ALA A 85 -19.80 -6.15 -13.53
C ALA A 85 -20.43 -7.48 -13.06
N LEU A 86 -19.75 -8.24 -12.19
CA LEU A 86 -20.32 -9.43 -11.57
C LEU A 86 -21.47 -9.09 -10.63
N VAL A 87 -21.37 -8.01 -9.86
CA VAL A 87 -22.46 -7.53 -8.99
C VAL A 87 -23.69 -7.11 -9.80
N ASP A 88 -23.48 -6.51 -10.98
CA ASP A 88 -24.57 -6.20 -11.91
C ASP A 88 -25.24 -7.47 -12.43
N ALA A 89 -24.43 -8.43 -12.91
CA ALA A 89 -24.93 -9.67 -13.48
C ALA A 89 -25.56 -10.60 -12.43
N LEU A 90 -25.15 -10.49 -11.16
CA LEU A 90 -25.70 -11.26 -10.04
C LEU A 90 -27.21 -11.01 -9.85
N ARG A 91 -27.70 -9.81 -10.20
CA ARG A 91 -29.13 -9.45 -10.16
C ARG A 91 -30.01 -10.33 -11.07
N LEU A 92 -29.41 -11.02 -12.04
CA LEU A 92 -30.11 -11.92 -12.96
C LEU A 92 -30.32 -13.32 -12.37
N VAL A 93 -29.57 -13.68 -11.32
CA VAL A 93 -29.57 -15.01 -10.72
C VAL A 93 -30.23 -15.00 -9.35
N VAL A 94 -30.03 -13.93 -8.57
CA VAL A 94 -30.59 -13.78 -7.22
C VAL A 94 -31.37 -12.48 -7.08
N PRO A 95 -32.44 -12.46 -6.26
CA PRO A 95 -33.26 -11.28 -6.03
C PRO A 95 -32.50 -10.26 -5.16
N LEU A 96 -31.66 -9.45 -5.80
CA LEU A 96 -30.93 -8.37 -5.15
C LEU A 96 -31.73 -7.08 -5.26
N THR A 97 -32.06 -6.46 -4.12
CA THR A 97 -32.74 -5.16 -4.10
C THR A 97 -31.84 -4.06 -4.67
N ASP A 98 -32.43 -3.00 -5.20
CA ASP A 98 -31.67 -1.83 -5.68
C ASP A 98 -30.76 -1.24 -4.61
N ARG A 99 -31.25 -1.20 -3.36
CA ARG A 99 -30.47 -0.74 -2.21
C ARG A 99 -29.24 -1.60 -1.97
N GLN A 100 -29.37 -2.93 -2.02
CA GLN A 100 -28.24 -3.84 -1.82
C GLN A 100 -27.23 -3.73 -2.96
N HIS A 101 -27.71 -3.68 -4.21
CA HIS A 101 -26.87 -3.51 -5.40
C HIS A 101 -26.07 -2.20 -5.35
N ALA A 102 -26.72 -1.07 -5.12
CA ALA A 102 -26.07 0.24 -5.02
C ALA A 102 -25.11 0.33 -3.81
N THR A 103 -25.39 -0.39 -2.73
CA THR A 103 -24.49 -0.43 -1.57
C THR A 103 -23.24 -1.26 -1.87
N ALA A 104 -23.40 -2.42 -2.50
CA ALA A 104 -22.26 -3.26 -2.91
C ALA A 104 -21.34 -2.54 -3.91
N GLN A 105 -21.89 -1.84 -4.90
CA GLN A 105 -21.10 -1.07 -5.85
C GLN A 105 -20.32 0.06 -5.17
N ARG A 106 -20.96 0.84 -4.29
CA ARG A 106 -20.29 1.92 -3.55
C ARG A 106 -19.16 1.38 -2.68
N GLU A 107 -19.39 0.26 -2.00
CA GLU A 107 -18.36 -0.37 -1.17
C GLU A 107 -17.17 -0.84 -2.02
N LEU A 108 -17.42 -1.49 -3.16
CA LEU A 108 -16.35 -1.92 -4.06
C LEU A 108 -15.51 -0.74 -4.58
N VAL A 109 -16.14 0.40 -4.88
CA VAL A 109 -15.42 1.62 -5.30
C VAL A 109 -14.59 2.18 -4.14
N ALA A 110 -15.14 2.25 -2.93
CA ALA A 110 -14.41 2.69 -1.74
C ALA A 110 -13.20 1.79 -1.46
N MET A 111 -13.37 0.47 -1.54
CA MET A 111 -12.31 -0.52 -1.40
C MET A 111 -11.23 -0.37 -2.49
N ASN A 112 -11.60 -0.01 -3.72
CA ASN A 112 -10.67 0.25 -4.80
C ASN A 112 -9.75 1.44 -4.47
N LEU A 113 -10.33 2.55 -4.01
CA LEU A 113 -9.57 3.74 -3.59
C LEU A 113 -8.59 3.41 -2.46
N VAL A 114 -9.03 2.68 -1.43
CA VAL A 114 -8.17 2.22 -0.33
C VAL A 114 -7.07 1.28 -0.84
N ARG A 115 -7.39 0.39 -1.78
CA ARG A 115 -6.40 -0.52 -2.36
C ARG A 115 -5.33 0.24 -3.11
N GLN A 116 -5.73 1.20 -3.94
CA GLN A 116 -4.84 2.05 -4.72
C GLN A 116 -3.90 2.86 -3.82
N SER A 117 -4.41 3.45 -2.73
CA SER A 117 -3.60 4.20 -1.77
C SER A 117 -2.63 3.27 -1.03
N THR A 118 -3.11 2.12 -0.56
CA THR A 118 -2.28 1.13 0.17
C THR A 118 -1.19 0.53 -0.69
N VAL A 119 -1.44 0.28 -1.97
CA VAL A 119 -0.40 -0.19 -2.89
C VAL A 119 0.64 0.91 -3.13
N ASN A 120 0.23 2.18 -3.14
CA ASN A 120 1.13 3.31 -3.32
C ASN A 120 1.92 3.70 -2.07
N ALA A 121 1.46 3.30 -0.88
CA ALA A 121 2.16 3.54 0.36
C ALA A 121 3.42 2.68 0.49
N ASP A 122 4.39 3.19 1.24
CA ASP A 122 5.56 2.41 1.63
C ASP A 122 5.21 1.34 2.68
N PRO A 123 5.98 0.25 2.76
CA PRO A 123 5.91 -0.67 3.89
C PRO A 123 6.07 0.09 5.22
N ALA A 124 5.43 -0.39 6.29
CA ALA A 124 5.44 0.29 7.59
C ALA A 124 6.87 0.57 8.10
N GLU A 125 7.78 -0.38 7.91
CA GLU A 125 9.18 -0.29 8.31
C GLU A 125 9.95 0.80 7.51
N VAL A 126 9.56 1.01 6.25
CA VAL A 126 10.15 2.05 5.39
C VAL A 126 9.57 3.42 5.76
N ALA A 127 8.27 3.49 6.09
CA ALA A 127 7.65 4.71 6.60
C ALA A 127 8.31 5.14 7.92
N GLU A 128 8.46 4.22 8.88
CA GLU A 128 9.13 4.48 10.17
C GLU A 128 10.60 4.91 9.96
N PHE A 129 11.33 4.29 9.03
CA PHE A 129 12.68 4.73 8.65
C PHE A 129 12.71 6.21 8.22
N TRP A 130 11.75 6.65 7.40
CA TRP A 130 11.68 8.03 6.93
C TRP A 130 11.25 9.01 8.01
N GLU A 131 10.33 8.62 8.91
CA GLU A 131 9.96 9.41 10.08
C GLU A 131 11.16 9.63 11.01
N VAL A 132 11.95 8.58 11.27
CA VAL A 132 13.18 8.67 12.07
C VAL A 132 14.21 9.55 11.37
N TYR A 133 14.33 9.47 10.04
CA TYR A 133 15.21 10.36 9.27
C TYR A 133 14.82 11.83 9.44
N GLU A 134 13.53 12.15 9.30
CA GLU A 134 13.04 13.52 9.45
C GLU A 134 13.24 14.03 10.88
N TYR A 135 12.97 13.19 11.88
CA TYR A 135 13.25 13.50 13.28
C TYR A 135 14.74 13.81 13.49
N LEU A 136 15.66 12.92 13.07
CA LEU A 136 17.09 13.11 13.26
C LEU A 136 17.62 14.36 12.55
N GLN A 137 17.12 14.67 11.35
CA GLN A 137 17.46 15.90 10.63
C GLN A 137 16.87 17.16 11.27
N SER A 138 15.78 17.05 12.03
CA SER A 138 15.18 18.20 12.74
C SER A 138 15.91 18.58 14.03
N LEU A 139 16.82 17.73 14.53
CA LEU A 139 17.52 17.94 15.80
C LEU A 139 18.57 19.06 15.74
N SER A 140 19.13 19.34 14.57
CA SER A 140 20.10 20.41 14.38
C SER A 140 20.09 20.95 12.95
N GLU A 141 20.48 22.21 12.77
CA GLU A 141 20.69 22.79 11.44
C GLU A 141 21.88 22.16 10.69
N ASP A 142 22.83 21.57 11.42
CA ASP A 142 23.91 20.80 10.82
C ASP A 142 23.42 19.42 10.32
N PRO A 143 23.97 18.90 9.21
CA PRO A 143 23.59 17.60 8.67
C PRO A 143 23.95 16.48 9.67
N VAL A 144 22.92 15.77 10.14
CA VAL A 144 23.07 14.69 11.12
C VAL A 144 23.17 13.34 10.42
N VAL A 145 22.25 13.04 9.50
CA VAL A 145 22.17 11.75 8.82
C VAL A 145 22.23 11.85 7.29
N ASP A 146 22.10 13.06 6.74
CA ASP A 146 22.25 13.30 5.31
C ASP A 146 23.68 13.69 4.95
N HIS A 147 24.37 12.80 4.26
CA HIS A 147 25.76 13.01 3.85
C HIS A 147 25.89 13.92 2.61
N SER A 148 24.90 13.94 1.70
CA SER A 148 24.86 14.75 0.47
C SER A 148 23.58 14.46 -0.33
N MET A 149 22.62 15.39 -0.38
CA MET A 149 21.37 15.26 -1.17
C MET A 149 20.63 13.93 -0.93
N ILE A 150 20.24 13.66 0.32
CA ILE A 150 19.67 12.40 0.84
C ILE A 150 20.57 11.18 0.55
N ALA A 151 21.81 11.29 1.01
CA ALA A 151 22.74 10.17 1.05
C ALA A 151 22.80 9.62 2.47
N ILE A 152 22.39 8.37 2.68
CA ILE A 152 22.29 7.76 4.01
C ILE A 152 23.21 6.55 4.12
N ASN A 153 24.10 6.55 5.12
CA ASN A 153 24.79 5.34 5.53
C ASN A 153 23.92 4.56 6.52
N LEU A 154 23.45 3.36 6.15
CA LEU A 154 22.50 2.60 6.96
C LEU A 154 23.05 2.19 8.34
N ASN A 155 24.36 1.98 8.47
CA ASN A 155 24.95 1.59 9.75
C ASN A 155 25.04 2.80 10.69
N GLU A 156 25.56 3.95 10.20
CA GLU A 156 25.61 5.19 10.98
C GLU A 156 24.21 5.70 11.33
N PHE A 157 23.24 5.51 10.43
CA PHE A 157 21.84 5.83 10.69
C PHE A 157 21.26 5.01 11.84
N ALA A 158 21.49 3.69 11.85
CA ALA A 158 21.01 2.81 12.90
C ALA A 158 21.66 3.13 14.26
N GLU A 159 22.95 3.47 14.28
CA GLU A 159 23.68 3.91 15.47
C GLU A 159 23.04 5.17 16.07
N ARG A 160 22.83 6.21 15.24
CA ARG A 160 22.17 7.44 15.69
C ARG A 160 20.72 7.25 16.11
N ALA A 161 19.97 6.42 15.41
CA ALA A 161 18.61 6.09 15.80
C ALA A 161 18.57 5.44 17.21
N ALA A 162 19.51 4.53 17.49
CA ALA A 162 19.64 3.90 18.79
C ALA A 162 20.05 4.89 19.90
N GLU A 163 20.96 5.81 19.62
CA GLU A 163 21.34 6.89 20.55
C GLU A 163 20.12 7.74 20.97
N HIS A 164 19.24 8.04 20.01
CA HIS A 164 18.00 8.78 20.24
C HIS A 164 16.80 7.92 20.65
N LYS A 165 17.02 6.64 20.98
CA LYS A 165 16.00 5.66 21.41
C LYS A 165 14.83 5.52 20.43
N GLN A 166 15.09 5.76 19.14
CA GLN A 166 14.12 5.57 18.08
C GLN A 166 13.99 4.09 17.75
N LYS A 167 12.77 3.64 17.46
CA LYS A 167 12.53 2.28 16.99
C LYS A 167 12.89 2.21 15.50
N LEU A 168 13.62 1.17 15.13
CA LEU A 168 14.03 0.96 13.76
C LEU A 168 14.11 -0.53 13.47
N ALA A 169 13.64 -0.94 12.29
CA ALA A 169 13.82 -2.30 11.80
C ALA A 169 15.31 -2.63 11.63
N ASP A 170 15.65 -3.92 11.65
CA ASP A 170 17.03 -4.35 11.48
C ASP A 170 17.57 -3.97 10.08
N ILE A 171 18.89 -3.77 10.00
CA ILE A 171 19.56 -3.32 8.77
C ILE A 171 19.35 -4.32 7.62
N GLY A 172 19.24 -5.63 7.91
CA GLY A 172 18.99 -6.66 6.91
C GLY A 172 17.62 -6.47 6.24
N THR A 173 16.59 -6.26 7.05
CA THR A 173 15.23 -5.93 6.60
C THR A 173 15.20 -4.64 5.80
N LEU A 174 15.82 -3.56 6.31
CA LEU A 174 15.87 -2.28 5.60
C LEU A 174 16.57 -2.38 4.23
N ARG A 175 17.68 -3.14 4.12
CA ARG A 175 18.38 -3.36 2.84
C ARG A 175 17.49 -4.04 1.79
N ASN A 176 16.51 -4.84 2.21
CA ASN A 176 15.55 -5.50 1.33
C ASN A 176 14.36 -4.61 0.97
N LEU A 177 13.89 -3.77 1.89
CA LEU A 177 12.69 -2.94 1.71
C LEU A 177 12.96 -1.58 1.05
N LEU A 178 14.03 -0.88 1.44
CA LEU A 178 14.39 0.45 0.93
C LEU A 178 14.54 0.56 -0.60
N PRO A 179 15.05 -0.47 -1.33
CA PRO A 179 15.06 -0.43 -2.79
C PRO A 179 13.69 -0.30 -3.44
N ASN A 180 12.64 -0.71 -2.72
CA ASN A 180 11.25 -0.66 -3.18
C ASN A 180 10.50 0.57 -2.63
N SER A 181 11.19 1.53 -1.99
CA SER A 181 10.55 2.73 -1.45
C SER A 181 9.95 3.58 -2.58
N ARG A 182 8.69 3.98 -2.39
CA ARG A 182 7.88 4.81 -3.27
C ARG A 182 7.93 6.27 -2.89
N SER A 183 8.01 6.61 -1.60
CA SER A 183 8.10 8.01 -1.13
C SER A 183 9.40 8.67 -1.61
N ARG A 184 10.52 7.97 -1.47
CA ARG A 184 11.85 8.44 -1.88
C ARG A 184 12.55 7.33 -2.65
N LYS A 185 12.55 7.45 -3.98
CA LYS A 185 13.11 6.44 -4.87
C LYS A 185 14.61 6.30 -4.67
N LEU A 186 15.09 5.08 -4.52
CA LEU A 186 16.52 4.79 -4.48
C LEU A 186 17.16 5.06 -5.84
N ILE A 187 18.19 5.90 -5.86
CA ILE A 187 18.97 6.25 -7.06
C ILE A 187 20.12 5.27 -7.22
N GLU A 188 20.92 5.08 -6.17
CA GLU A 188 22.16 4.29 -6.23
C GLU A 188 22.48 3.65 -4.88
N LYS A 189 23.04 2.44 -4.91
CA LYS A 189 23.47 1.70 -3.72
C LYS A 189 24.98 1.82 -3.52
N ASN A 190 25.40 2.03 -2.27
CA ASN A 190 26.80 2.01 -1.84
C ASN A 190 27.71 2.98 -2.62
N ARG A 191 27.16 4.12 -3.06
CA ARG A 191 27.93 5.18 -3.71
C ARG A 191 28.87 5.82 -2.70
N ALA A 192 30.14 5.99 -3.07
CA ALA A 192 31.06 6.78 -2.27
C ALA A 192 30.69 8.26 -2.41
N VAL A 193 30.36 8.91 -1.29
CA VAL A 193 30.03 10.33 -1.23
C VAL A 193 30.94 11.04 -0.23
N ASP A 194 31.24 12.29 -0.54
CA ASP A 194 31.85 13.20 0.42
C ASP A 194 30.81 13.57 1.49
N SER A 195 31.19 13.45 2.74
CA SER A 195 30.25 13.32 3.85
C SER A 195 30.15 14.60 4.66
N ALA A 196 29.11 15.41 4.37
CA ALA A 196 28.83 16.64 5.13
C ALA A 196 28.70 16.39 6.65
N VAL A 197 28.14 15.24 7.02
CA VAL A 197 28.00 14.78 8.41
C VAL A 197 29.36 14.56 9.10
N ARG A 198 30.32 13.98 8.37
CA ARG A 198 31.65 13.66 8.92
C ARG A 198 32.52 14.90 8.94
N ASP A 199 32.35 15.80 7.97
CA ASP A 199 32.99 17.12 7.99
C ASP A 199 32.49 17.95 9.17
N ALA A 200 31.18 17.94 9.45
CA ALA A 200 30.62 18.57 10.64
C ALA A 200 31.17 17.93 11.94
N PHE A 201 31.25 16.60 11.99
CA PHE A 201 31.85 15.90 13.13
C PHE A 201 33.33 16.24 13.34
N ASN A 202 34.13 16.26 12.27
CA ASN A 202 35.55 16.55 12.30
C ASN A 202 35.84 17.99 12.74
N ARG A 203 35.01 18.95 12.31
CA ARG A 203 35.08 20.34 12.79
C ARG A 203 34.87 20.46 14.30
N ARG A 204 34.06 19.58 14.89
CA ARG A 204 33.77 19.55 16.33
C ARG A 204 34.75 18.67 17.13
N ASN A 205 35.43 17.72 16.48
CA ASN A 205 36.29 16.72 17.13
C ASN A 205 37.68 16.66 16.48
N LEU A 206 38.51 17.67 16.78
CA LEU A 206 39.87 17.83 16.23
C LEU A 206 40.82 16.67 16.52
N MET A 207 40.59 15.92 17.61
CA MET A 207 41.47 14.83 18.07
C MET A 207 41.06 13.43 17.57
N SER A 208 39.85 13.28 16.98
CA SER A 208 39.27 11.99 16.60
C SER A 208 38.58 12.07 15.23
N GLY A 209 39.30 12.57 14.23
CA GLY A 209 38.75 12.77 12.88
C GLY A 209 38.38 11.45 12.18
N ARG A 210 37.26 11.45 11.46
CA ARG A 210 36.81 10.39 10.56
C ARG A 210 37.17 10.74 9.12
N GLY A 211 37.41 9.73 8.27
CA GLY A 211 37.67 9.96 6.85
C GLY A 211 36.47 10.64 6.15
N PRO A 212 36.70 11.60 5.23
CA PRO A 212 35.65 12.43 4.65
C PRO A 212 34.69 11.66 3.74
N THR A 213 35.13 10.53 3.17
CA THR A 213 34.30 9.73 2.27
C THR A 213 33.62 8.57 2.99
N VAL A 214 32.35 8.33 2.66
CA VAL A 214 31.56 7.19 3.16
C VAL A 214 30.71 6.58 2.04
N LYS A 215 30.42 5.28 2.15
CA LYS A 215 29.49 4.61 1.24
C LYS A 215 28.06 4.81 1.70
N CYS A 216 27.23 5.42 0.86
CA CYS A 216 25.85 5.75 1.16
C CYS A 216 24.87 5.13 0.15
N TRP A 217 23.63 5.03 0.60
CA TRP A 217 22.48 4.77 -0.24
C TRP A 217 21.88 6.13 -0.61
N MET A 218 21.78 6.40 -1.92
CA MET A 218 21.34 7.69 -2.46
C MET A 218 19.85 7.62 -2.76
N PHE A 219 19.07 8.56 -2.22
CA PHE A 219 17.63 8.62 -2.47
C PHE A 219 17.25 9.93 -3.18
N GLN A 220 16.17 9.87 -3.94
CA GLN A 220 15.63 11.03 -4.63
C GLN A 220 14.93 11.96 -3.63
N ASN A 221 15.35 13.22 -3.59
CA ASN A 221 14.66 14.26 -2.84
C ASN A 221 13.33 14.64 -3.51
N PRO A 222 12.18 14.48 -2.83
CA PRO A 222 10.87 14.85 -3.38
C PRO A 222 10.74 16.36 -3.65
N ASP A 223 11.46 17.23 -2.92
CA ASP A 223 11.33 18.69 -3.04
C ASP A 223 12.06 19.25 -4.26
N VAL A 224 13.12 18.58 -4.72
CA VAL A 224 13.91 19.03 -5.89
C VAL A 224 13.09 18.94 -7.18
N LYS A 225 12.03 18.12 -7.24
CA LYS A 225 11.15 18.02 -8.42
C LYS A 225 10.20 19.20 -8.60
N ARG A 226 10.02 20.07 -7.61
CA ARG A 226 9.17 21.26 -7.75
C ARG A 226 9.87 22.47 -8.38
N GLY A 227 11.18 22.38 -8.64
CA GLY A 227 11.99 23.51 -9.14
C GLY A 227 12.24 23.56 -10.65
N ASN A 228 11.83 22.55 -11.42
CA ASN A 228 11.98 22.54 -12.88
C ASN A 228 10.66 22.12 -13.54
N ALA A 229 9.71 23.06 -13.56
CA ALA A 229 8.58 23.10 -14.49
C ALA A 229 8.43 24.55 -14.98
#